data_AF-A0AAV9CNF1-F1
#
_entry.id   AF-A0AAV9CNF1-F1
#
_cell.length_a   1.000
_cell.length_b   1.000
_cell.length_c   1.000
_cell.angle_alpha   90.00
_cell.angle_beta   90.00
_cell.angle_gamma   90.00
#
_symmetry.space_group_name_H-M   'P 1'
#
loop_
_entity.id
_entity.type
_entity.pdbx_description
1 polymer ?
#
loop_
_entity_poly.entity_id
_entity_poly.type
_entity_poly.pdbx_seq_one_letter_code
_entity_poly.pdbx_strand_id
1 'polypeptide(L)'
;MLAIYVPILVYWLYSSFYMILGSTKKYRLHSYEEEDQKNLVSKREAIKGVLLQQIVQVIVAFLMFKVSSNHGSSTSTPIIKLAKQFTIAALVFDAWQYFMHRYMHHNRFLYKHVHSYHHRLVAPYAFASQYNHPLEGLLLDTLGGAVSFVVSGMSPRASAFFFSFTTIRGIDVHCGLIVPWNPLHNAWDTYGLYY
;
A
#
# COMPACT_ATOMS: atom_id res chain seq x y z
N MET A 1 -15.84 -6.67 8.94
CA MET A 1 -15.88 -7.33 7.62
C MET A 1 -15.66 -6.35 6.47
N LEU A 2 -16.48 -5.30 6.29
CA LEU A 2 -16.25 -4.29 5.23
C LEU A 2 -14.82 -3.69 5.24
N ALA A 3 -14.28 -3.40 6.44
CA ALA A 3 -12.93 -2.87 6.63
C ALA A 3 -11.80 -3.74 6.07
N ILE A 4 -12.04 -5.05 5.91
CA ILE A 4 -11.05 -5.99 5.38
C ILE A 4 -11.10 -5.99 3.84
N TYR A 5 -12.31 -6.04 3.27
CA TYR A 5 -12.48 -6.27 1.84
C TYR A 5 -12.48 -4.99 1.00
N VAL A 6 -12.90 -3.85 1.57
CA VAL A 6 -12.99 -2.58 0.82
C VAL A 6 -11.62 -2.11 0.31
N PRO A 7 -10.53 -2.10 1.12
CA PRO A 7 -9.20 -1.76 0.61
C PRO A 7 -8.71 -2.69 -0.51
N ILE A 8 -9.00 -4.00 -0.41
CA ILE A 8 -8.63 -4.98 -1.44
C ILE A 8 -9.40 -4.74 -2.74
N LEU A 9 -10.71 -4.44 -2.65
CA LEU A 9 -11.50 -4.09 -3.82
C LEU A 9 -10.98 -2.81 -4.48
N VAL A 10 -10.70 -1.78 -3.68
CA VAL A 10 -10.11 -0.52 -4.15
C VAL A 10 -8.75 -0.79 -4.80
N TYR A 11 -7.91 -1.65 -4.22
CA TYR A 11 -6.62 -2.03 -4.78
C TYR A 11 -6.77 -2.51 -6.22
N TRP A 12 -7.57 -3.56 -6.43
CA TRP A 12 -7.70 -4.19 -7.74
C TRP A 12 -8.41 -3.31 -8.76
N LEU A 13 -9.43 -2.54 -8.36
CA LEU A 13 -10.11 -1.60 -9.26
C LEU A 13 -9.16 -0.48 -9.69
N TYR A 14 -8.46 0.13 -8.73
CA TYR A 14 -7.59 1.27 -8.99
C TYR A 14 -6.35 0.85 -9.77
N SER A 15 -5.71 -0.26 -9.42
CA SER A 15 -4.56 -0.78 -10.17
C SER A 15 -4.97 -1.19 -11.59
N SER A 16 -6.16 -1.78 -11.79
CA SER A 16 -6.64 -2.15 -13.12
C SER A 16 -6.90 -0.92 -13.99
N PHE A 17 -7.45 0.15 -13.41
CA PHE A 17 -7.58 1.43 -14.10
C PHE A 17 -6.21 1.96 -14.54
N TYR A 18 -5.19 1.88 -13.69
CA TYR A 18 -3.83 2.28 -14.04
C TYR A 18 -3.19 1.37 -15.08
N MET A 19 -3.47 0.07 -15.07
CA MET A 19 -3.04 -0.82 -16.16
C MET A 19 -3.63 -0.43 -17.51
N ILE A 20 -4.89 0.01 -17.55
CA ILE A 20 -5.52 0.53 -18.78
C ILE A 20 -4.82 1.81 -19.22
N LEU A 21 -4.55 2.75 -18.31
CA LEU A 21 -3.78 3.96 -18.64
C LEU A 21 -2.37 3.64 -19.16
N GLY A 22 -1.68 2.70 -18.52
CA GLY A 22 -0.35 2.24 -18.88
C GLY A 22 -0.26 1.47 -20.20
N SER A 23 -1.39 1.09 -20.80
CA SER A 23 -1.43 0.57 -22.18
C SER A 23 -1.16 1.66 -23.21
N THR A 24 -1.41 2.93 -22.84
CA THR A 24 -1.07 4.09 -23.66
C THR A 24 0.39 4.50 -23.38
N LYS A 25 1.20 4.62 -24.44
CA LYS A 25 2.62 5.02 -24.31
C LYS A 25 2.79 6.41 -23.66
N LYS A 26 1.75 7.25 -23.70
CA LYS A 26 1.76 8.64 -23.19
C LYS A 26 2.04 8.75 -21.69
N TYR A 27 1.62 7.77 -20.90
CA TYR A 27 1.68 7.85 -19.44
C TYR A 27 2.76 6.98 -18.82
N ARG A 28 3.50 6.21 -19.62
CA ARG A 28 4.50 5.28 -19.10
C ARG A 28 5.80 6.01 -18.75
N LEU A 29 6.36 5.71 -17.58
CA LEU A 29 7.73 6.08 -17.23
C LEU A 29 8.76 5.20 -17.93
N HIS A 30 8.42 3.93 -18.13
CA HIS A 30 9.30 2.92 -18.69
C HIS A 30 8.77 2.38 -20.02
N SER A 31 9.68 2.13 -20.96
CA SER A 31 9.31 1.48 -22.23
C SER A 31 8.87 0.03 -22.00
N TYR A 32 8.26 -0.60 -23.00
CA TYR A 32 7.92 -2.02 -22.92
C TYR A 32 9.17 -2.89 -22.91
N GLU A 33 10.19 -2.49 -23.68
CA GLU A 33 11.49 -3.17 -23.71
C GLU A 33 12.19 -3.09 -22.36
N GLU A 34 12.11 -1.94 -21.66
CA GLU A 34 12.63 -1.82 -20.29
C GLU A 34 11.87 -2.68 -19.29
N GLU A 35 10.54 -2.73 -19.40
CA GLU A 35 9.68 -3.61 -18.59
C GLU A 35 10.10 -5.08 -18.76
N ASP A 36 10.28 -5.53 -20.00
CA ASP A 36 10.59 -6.92 -20.32
C ASP A 36 12.04 -7.31 -19.99
N GLN A 37 12.99 -6.37 -20.08
CA GLN A 37 14.41 -6.65 -19.85
C GLN A 37 14.86 -6.46 -18.40
N LYS A 38 14.33 -5.46 -17.70
CA LYS A 38 14.81 -5.07 -16.36
C LYS A 38 14.06 -5.77 -15.24
N ASN A 39 12.80 -6.16 -15.45
CA ASN A 39 12.05 -6.88 -14.42
C ASN A 39 12.51 -8.34 -14.33
N LEU A 40 12.82 -8.79 -13.13
CA LEU A 40 13.17 -10.17 -12.84
C LEU A 40 11.95 -11.03 -12.48
N VAL A 41 10.75 -10.44 -12.54
CA VAL A 41 9.49 -11.02 -12.04
C VAL A 41 8.41 -10.88 -13.09
N SER A 42 7.79 -12.01 -13.44
CA SER A 42 6.66 -12.01 -14.36
C SER A 42 5.40 -11.42 -13.72
N LYS A 43 4.48 -10.92 -14.56
CA LYS A 43 3.16 -10.43 -14.10
C LYS A 43 2.42 -11.46 -13.24
N ARG A 44 2.52 -12.74 -13.59
CA ARG A 44 1.89 -13.85 -12.84
C ARG A 44 2.50 -14.02 -11.45
N GLU A 45 3.81 -13.95 -11.33
CA GLU A 45 4.50 -14.04 -10.03
C GLU A 45 4.19 -12.82 -9.16
N ALA A 46 4.15 -11.62 -9.75
CA ALA A 46 3.74 -10.41 -9.06
C ALA A 46 2.32 -10.54 -8.48
N ILE A 47 1.35 -10.99 -9.29
CA ILE A 47 -0.03 -11.23 -8.82
C ILE A 47 -0.07 -12.25 -7.67
N LYS A 48 0.68 -13.36 -7.77
CA LYS A 48 0.74 -14.35 -6.69
C LYS A 48 1.31 -13.77 -5.40
N GLY A 49 2.36 -12.96 -5.49
CA GLY A 49 2.96 -12.28 -4.34
C GLY A 49 1.99 -11.32 -3.67
N VAL A 50 1.28 -10.50 -4.46
CA VAL A 50 0.25 -9.57 -3.97
C VAL A 50 -0.89 -10.34 -3.28
N LEU A 51 -1.38 -11.43 -3.87
CA LEU A 51 -2.44 -12.25 -3.27
C LEU A 51 -1.98 -12.89 -1.95
N LEU A 52 -0.74 -13.38 -1.88
CA LEU A 52 -0.16 -13.91 -0.64
C LEU A 52 -0.13 -12.82 0.44
N GLN A 53 0.32 -11.62 0.09
CA GLN A 53 0.38 -10.48 1.00
C GLN A 53 -1.02 -10.06 1.49
N GLN A 54 -2.02 -10.04 0.59
CA GLN A 54 -3.41 -9.75 0.95
C GLN A 54 -4.01 -10.83 1.86
N ILE A 55 -3.67 -12.12 1.69
CA ILE A 55 -4.09 -13.19 2.61
C ILE A 55 -3.54 -12.92 4.02
N VAL A 56 -2.26 -12.56 4.15
CA VAL A 56 -1.65 -12.22 5.45
C VAL A 56 -2.36 -11.02 6.08
N GLN A 57 -2.61 -9.95 5.30
CA GLN A 57 -3.35 -8.78 5.77
C GLN A 57 -4.77 -9.12 6.23
N VAL A 58 -5.49 -9.98 5.50
CA VAL A 58 -6.84 -10.45 5.87
C VAL A 58 -6.80 -11.20 7.21
N ILE A 59 -5.85 -12.11 7.41
CA ILE A 59 -5.70 -12.87 8.65
C ILE A 59 -5.45 -11.93 9.83
N VAL A 60 -4.48 -11.02 9.71
CA VAL A 60 -4.15 -10.08 10.79
C VAL A 60 -5.31 -9.14 11.08
N ALA A 61 -5.94 -8.58 10.04
CA ALA A 61 -7.10 -7.70 10.21
C ALA A 61 -8.28 -8.43 10.88
N PHE A 62 -8.53 -9.68 10.51
CA PHE A 62 -9.56 -10.51 11.14
C PHE A 62 -9.28 -10.72 12.63
N LEU A 63 -8.04 -11.08 13.00
CA LEU A 63 -7.63 -11.23 14.40
C LEU A 63 -7.78 -9.92 15.17
N MET A 64 -7.32 -8.81 14.60
CA MET A 64 -7.42 -7.47 15.19
C MET A 64 -8.87 -7.06 15.45
N PHE A 65 -9.77 -7.25 14.48
CA PHE A 65 -11.18 -6.90 14.65
C PHE A 65 -11.93 -7.83 15.61
N LYS A 66 -11.51 -9.10 15.72
CA LYS A 66 -12.06 -10.02 16.71
C LYS A 66 -11.71 -9.57 18.13
N VAL A 67 -10.48 -9.14 18.37
CA VAL A 67 -10.02 -8.60 19.66
C VAL A 67 -10.67 -7.25 19.95
N SER A 68 -10.83 -6.42 18.92
CA SER A 68 -11.36 -5.06 19.04
C SER A 68 -12.90 -4.98 19.06
N SER A 69 -13.60 -6.09 19.33
CA SER A 69 -15.07 -6.15 19.34
C SER A 69 -15.66 -5.40 20.54
N ASN A 70 -15.62 -4.07 20.47
CA ASN A 70 -16.37 -3.17 21.33
C ASN A 70 -17.62 -2.71 20.56
N HIS A 71 -18.79 -2.96 21.17
CA HIS A 71 -20.10 -2.59 20.65
C HIS A 71 -20.20 -1.05 20.57
N GLY A 72 -19.93 -0.49 19.38
CA GLY A 72 -20.07 0.93 19.11
C GLY A 72 -21.52 1.29 18.78
N SER A 73 -22.12 2.16 19.59
CA SER A 73 -23.45 2.73 19.37
C SER A 73 -23.57 3.38 17.98
N SER A 74 -24.78 3.29 17.40
CA SER A 74 -25.16 3.84 16.08
C SER A 74 -25.15 5.38 15.98
N THR A 75 -24.33 6.06 16.78
CA THR A 75 -24.21 7.52 16.80
C THR A 75 -23.19 7.97 15.76
N SER A 76 -23.53 9.00 14.99
CA SER A 76 -22.63 9.57 13.99
C SER A 76 -21.35 10.10 14.64
N THR A 77 -20.19 9.56 14.25
CA THR A 77 -18.89 10.10 14.70
C THR A 77 -18.70 11.52 14.17
N PRO A 78 -18.38 12.52 15.02
CA PRO A 78 -18.13 13.89 14.57
C PRO A 78 -16.99 13.95 13.55
N ILE A 79 -17.13 14.78 12.50
CA ILE A 79 -16.11 14.94 11.43
C ILE A 79 -14.75 15.32 12.00
N ILE A 80 -14.71 16.20 13.02
CA ILE A 80 -13.45 16.61 13.67
C ILE A 80 -12.73 15.42 14.31
N LYS A 81 -13.48 14.50 14.93
CA LYS A 81 -12.91 13.28 15.50
C LYS A 81 -12.35 12.39 14.38
N LEU A 82 -13.08 12.20 13.29
CA LEU A 82 -12.60 11.43 12.14
C LEU A 82 -11.33 12.06 11.53
N ALA A 83 -11.30 13.38 11.35
CA ALA A 83 -10.14 14.10 10.81
C ALA A 83 -8.90 13.94 11.70
N LYS A 84 -9.06 14.05 13.03
CA LYS A 84 -7.99 13.80 14.00
C LYS A 84 -7.48 12.36 13.91
N GLN A 85 -8.37 11.37 13.84
CA GLN A 85 -8.01 9.96 13.73
C GLN A 85 -7.25 9.67 12.44
N PHE A 86 -7.71 10.21 11.31
CA PHE A 86 -7.04 10.12 10.02
C PHE A 86 -5.65 10.75 10.05
N THR A 87 -5.52 11.94 10.64
CA THR A 87 -4.25 12.65 10.74
C THR A 87 -3.24 11.86 11.57
N ILE A 88 -3.67 11.36 12.75
CA ILE A 88 -2.81 10.53 13.60
C ILE A 88 -2.39 9.25 12.87
N ALA A 89 -3.33 8.58 12.23
CA ALA A 89 -3.03 7.34 11.50
C ALA A 89 -2.07 7.58 10.32
N ALA A 90 -2.26 8.66 9.57
CA ALA A 90 -1.38 9.03 8.46
C ALA A 90 0.04 9.30 8.96
N LEU A 91 0.20 10.09 10.02
CA LEU A 91 1.52 10.39 10.59
C LEU A 91 2.22 9.14 11.12
N VAL A 92 1.49 8.25 11.80
CA VAL A 92 2.05 6.99 12.32
C VAL A 92 2.43 6.07 11.17
N PHE A 93 1.56 5.91 10.17
CA PHE A 93 1.80 5.05 9.02
C PHE A 93 3.00 5.53 8.19
N ASP A 94 3.06 6.83 7.89
CA ASP A 94 4.15 7.42 7.11
C ASP A 94 5.47 7.35 7.86
N ALA A 95 5.49 7.65 9.16
CA ALA A 95 6.69 7.50 9.98
C ALA A 95 7.16 6.04 10.01
N TRP A 96 6.25 5.09 10.22
CA TRP A 96 6.57 3.66 10.23
C TRP A 96 7.18 3.21 8.91
N GLN A 97 6.51 3.52 7.80
CA GLN A 97 6.95 3.20 6.45
C GLN A 97 8.34 3.80 6.18
N TYR A 98 8.53 5.09 6.46
CA TYR A 98 9.80 5.77 6.25
C TYR A 98 10.94 5.13 7.05
N PHE A 99 10.79 4.99 8.37
CA PHE A 99 11.88 4.52 9.22
C PHE A 99 12.20 3.05 8.97
N MET A 100 11.19 2.20 8.78
CA MET A 100 11.40 0.78 8.52
C MET A 100 12.01 0.54 7.13
N HIS A 101 11.53 1.26 6.10
CA HIS A 101 12.13 1.21 4.76
C HIS A 101 13.59 1.64 4.79
N ARG A 102 13.88 2.79 5.42
CA ARG A 102 15.25 3.30 5.60
C ARG A 102 16.13 2.33 6.38
N TYR A 103 15.58 1.70 7.41
CA TYR A 103 16.30 0.70 8.20
C TYR A 103 16.66 -0.52 7.36
N MET A 104 15.74 -1.03 6.53
CA MET A 104 16.02 -2.15 5.64
C MET A 104 17.08 -1.82 4.58
N HIS A 105 17.14 -0.58 4.08
CA HIS A 105 18.22 -0.12 3.21
C HIS A 105 19.57 0.02 3.93
N HIS A 106 19.58 0.45 5.19
CA HIS A 106 20.82 0.62 5.95
C HIS A 106 21.40 -0.71 6.43
N ASN A 107 20.55 -1.65 6.82
CA ASN A 107 20.96 -2.97 7.28
C ASN A 107 21.24 -3.91 6.10
N ARG A 108 22.52 -4.22 5.86
CA ARG A 108 22.94 -5.08 4.73
C ARG A 108 22.26 -6.44 4.70
N PHE A 109 21.97 -7.05 5.85
CA PHE A 109 21.31 -8.34 5.92
C PHE A 109 19.85 -8.23 5.45
N LEU A 110 19.11 -7.25 5.96
CA LEU A 110 17.71 -7.01 5.59
C LEU A 110 17.60 -6.56 4.13
N TYR A 111 18.49 -5.69 3.67
CA TYR A 111 18.55 -5.32 2.26
C TYR A 111 18.72 -6.57 1.38
N LYS A 112 19.77 -7.36 1.62
CA LYS A 112 20.12 -8.47 0.73
C LYS A 112 19.07 -9.58 0.70
N HIS A 113 18.45 -9.92 1.84
CA HIS A 113 17.60 -11.10 1.94
C HIS A 113 16.10 -10.81 1.99
N VAL A 114 15.71 -9.57 2.28
CA VAL A 114 14.30 -9.19 2.44
C VAL A 114 13.94 -8.11 1.42
N HIS A 115 14.51 -6.92 1.55
CA HIS A 115 14.08 -5.75 0.78
C HIS A 115 14.52 -5.77 -0.70
N SER A 116 15.60 -6.46 -1.03
CA SER A 116 16.02 -6.66 -2.43
C SER A 116 14.97 -7.40 -3.27
N TYR A 117 14.04 -8.13 -2.64
CA TYR A 117 12.96 -8.83 -3.31
C TYR A 117 11.97 -7.85 -3.95
N HIS A 118 11.66 -6.76 -3.25
CA HIS A 118 10.85 -5.66 -3.76
C HIS A 118 11.51 -4.99 -4.97
N HIS A 119 12.83 -4.76 -4.91
CA HIS A 119 13.63 -4.16 -5.99
C HIS A 119 13.85 -5.08 -7.22
N ARG A 120 13.22 -6.25 -7.29
CA ARG A 120 13.23 -7.10 -8.49
C ARG A 120 12.31 -6.60 -9.62
N LEU A 121 11.41 -5.67 -9.29
CA LEU A 121 10.55 -4.96 -10.25
C LEU A 121 11.06 -3.54 -10.45
N VAL A 122 11.94 -3.37 -11.44
CA VAL A 122 12.56 -2.07 -11.76
C VAL A 122 11.61 -1.17 -12.54
N ALA A 123 10.79 -1.75 -13.41
CA ALA A 123 9.75 -1.08 -14.18
C ALA A 123 8.39 -1.64 -13.73
N PRO A 124 7.84 -1.13 -12.61
CA PRO A 124 6.77 -1.81 -11.90
C PRO A 124 5.45 -1.81 -12.67
N TYR A 125 4.66 -2.88 -12.46
CA TYR A 125 3.26 -2.94 -12.88
C TYR A 125 2.40 -2.25 -11.81
N ALA A 126 1.35 -1.51 -12.20
CA ALA A 126 0.48 -0.83 -11.23
C ALA A 126 -0.15 -1.79 -10.19
N PHE A 127 -0.49 -3.02 -10.58
CA PHE A 127 -1.02 -4.03 -9.67
C PHE A 127 0.04 -4.70 -8.79
N ALA A 128 1.33 -4.37 -8.95
CA ALA A 128 2.43 -4.94 -8.21
C ALA A 128 2.96 -4.01 -7.09
N SER A 129 2.23 -2.95 -6.75
CA SER A 129 2.58 -2.04 -5.65
C SER A 129 2.68 -2.72 -4.28
N GLN A 130 2.01 -3.87 -4.09
CA GLN A 130 2.14 -4.73 -2.90
C GLN A 130 3.04 -5.96 -3.11
N TYR A 131 3.80 -6.02 -4.21
CA TYR A 131 4.76 -7.10 -4.42
C TYR A 131 6.03 -6.83 -3.62
N ASN A 132 6.20 -7.58 -2.53
CA ASN A 132 7.38 -7.53 -1.66
C ASN A 132 7.64 -8.91 -1.04
N HIS A 133 8.76 -9.05 -0.32
CA HIS A 133 9.02 -10.27 0.44
C HIS A 133 7.96 -10.44 1.53
N PRO A 134 7.42 -11.64 1.84
CA PRO A 134 6.35 -11.79 2.84
C PRO A 134 6.68 -11.20 4.21
N LEU A 135 7.94 -11.30 4.65
CA LEU A 135 8.40 -10.65 5.89
C LEU A 135 8.40 -9.12 5.79
N GLU A 136 8.76 -8.58 4.63
CA GLU A 136 8.72 -7.14 4.38
C GLU A 136 7.28 -6.63 4.44
N GLY A 137 6.38 -7.27 3.69
CA GLY A 137 4.97 -6.92 3.72
C GLY A 137 4.31 -7.12 5.08
N LEU A 138 4.74 -8.09 5.88
CA LEU A 138 4.28 -8.23 7.26
C LEU A 138 4.76 -7.05 8.12
N LEU A 139 6.05 -6.71 8.06
CA LEU A 139 6.65 -5.67 8.91
C LEU A 139 6.26 -4.24 8.49
N LEU A 140 6.28 -3.92 7.21
CA LEU A 140 5.96 -2.60 6.68
C LEU A 140 4.46 -2.38 6.62
N ASP A 141 3.76 -3.17 5.80
CA ASP A 141 2.35 -2.89 5.49
C ASP A 141 1.43 -3.30 6.64
N THR A 142 1.57 -4.55 7.09
CA THR A 142 0.60 -5.17 7.99
C THR A 142 0.76 -4.66 9.42
N LEU A 143 1.97 -4.70 9.97
CA LEU A 143 2.24 -4.14 11.30
C LEU A 143 2.13 -2.62 11.32
N GLY A 144 2.63 -1.92 10.30
CA GLY A 144 2.47 -0.46 10.20
C GLY A 144 1.00 -0.04 10.18
N GLY A 145 0.16 -0.75 9.41
CA GLY A 145 -1.28 -0.56 9.39
C GLY A 145 -1.94 -0.87 10.73
N ALA A 146 -1.59 -1.99 11.36
CA ALA A 146 -2.13 -2.38 12.67
C ALA A 146 -1.80 -1.37 13.77
N VAL A 147 -0.55 -0.89 13.84
CA VAL A 147 -0.13 0.15 14.78
C VAL A 147 -0.89 1.44 14.53
N SER A 148 -1.03 1.87 13.27
CA SER A 148 -1.79 3.06 12.89
C SER A 148 -3.27 2.97 13.29
N PHE A 149 -3.88 1.80 13.09
CA PHE A 149 -5.25 1.51 13.51
C PHE A 149 -5.42 1.64 15.02
N VAL A 150 -4.53 1.01 15.80
CA VAL A 150 -4.61 1.01 17.27
C VAL A 150 -4.36 2.41 17.83
N VAL A 151 -3.29 3.08 17.40
CA VAL A 151 -2.88 4.39 17.93
C VAL A 151 -3.89 5.49 17.62
N SER A 152 -4.51 5.46 16.44
CA SER A 152 -5.56 6.43 16.08
C SER A 152 -6.90 6.16 16.79
N GLY A 153 -7.12 4.94 17.30
CA GLY A 153 -8.39 4.53 17.90
C GLY A 153 -9.57 4.61 16.93
N MET A 154 -9.30 4.50 15.62
CA MET A 154 -10.33 4.59 14.60
C MET A 154 -11.28 3.38 14.64
N SER A 155 -12.53 3.58 14.25
CA SER A 155 -13.47 2.45 14.12
C SER A 155 -13.10 1.59 12.89
N PRO A 156 -13.54 0.32 12.82
CA PRO A 156 -13.37 -0.48 11.60
C PRO A 156 -13.94 0.20 10.34
N ARG A 157 -15.01 0.98 10.47
CA ARG A 157 -15.56 1.72 9.34
C ARG A 157 -14.62 2.84 8.90
N ALA A 158 -14.08 3.62 9.83
CA ALA A 158 -13.11 4.68 9.52
C ALA A 158 -11.82 4.09 8.94
N SER A 159 -11.38 2.92 9.44
CA SER A 159 -10.20 2.24 8.92
C SER A 159 -10.36 1.72 7.49
N ALA A 160 -11.57 1.31 7.10
CA ALA A 160 -11.86 0.98 5.71
C ALA A 160 -11.50 2.13 4.76
N PHE A 161 -11.93 3.35 5.08
CA PHE A 161 -11.64 4.55 4.29
C PHE A 161 -10.16 4.92 4.33
N PHE A 162 -9.54 4.88 5.52
CA PHE A 162 -8.12 5.19 5.67
C PHE A 162 -7.25 4.22 4.86
N PHE A 163 -7.48 2.91 4.98
CA PHE A 163 -6.69 1.92 4.27
C PHE A 163 -6.93 1.94 2.76
N SER A 164 -8.14 2.24 2.30
CA SER A 164 -8.38 2.52 0.88
C SER A 164 -7.59 3.73 0.39
N PHE A 165 -7.52 4.81 1.16
CA PHE A 165 -6.71 5.98 0.82
C PHE A 165 -5.22 5.65 0.74
N THR A 166 -4.67 4.92 1.73
CA THR A 166 -3.26 4.49 1.69
C THR A 166 -2.98 3.50 0.56
N THR A 167 -3.95 2.67 0.18
CA THR A 167 -3.86 1.79 -0.99
C THR A 167 -3.73 2.59 -2.29
N ILE A 168 -4.58 3.61 -2.48
CA ILE A 168 -4.50 4.50 -3.64
C ILE A 168 -3.12 5.18 -3.67
N ARG A 169 -2.66 5.68 -2.52
CA ARG A 169 -1.30 6.25 -2.37
C ARG A 169 -0.21 5.27 -2.74
N GLY A 170 -0.26 4.05 -2.23
CA GLY A 170 0.71 3.01 -2.53
C GLY A 170 0.76 2.67 -4.03
N ILE A 171 -0.39 2.62 -4.70
CA ILE A 171 -0.45 2.38 -6.14
C ILE A 171 0.15 3.55 -6.91
N ASP A 172 -0.28 4.79 -6.63
CA ASP A 172 0.19 5.95 -7.39
C ASP A 172 1.72 6.08 -7.37
N VAL A 173 2.35 5.92 -6.20
CA VAL A 173 3.81 6.06 -6.07
C VAL A 173 4.61 4.85 -6.57
N HIS A 174 3.95 3.72 -6.91
CA HIS A 174 4.60 2.50 -7.45
C HIS A 174 4.06 2.07 -8.81
N CYS A 175 3.26 2.90 -9.49
CA CYS A 175 2.57 2.44 -10.69
C CYS A 175 3.41 2.48 -11.97
N GLY A 176 4.59 3.12 -11.94
CA GLY A 176 5.45 3.26 -13.12
C GLY A 176 4.85 4.17 -14.20
N LEU A 177 3.90 5.05 -13.84
CA LEU A 177 3.23 5.98 -14.74
C LEU A 177 3.39 7.43 -14.27
N ILE A 178 3.25 8.38 -15.20
CA ILE A 178 3.03 9.80 -14.91
C ILE A 178 1.59 10.15 -15.30
N VAL A 179 0.79 10.58 -14.32
CA VAL A 179 -0.64 10.87 -14.51
C VAL A 179 -0.94 12.34 -14.12
N PRO A 180 -0.57 13.33 -14.95
CA PRO A 180 -0.57 14.75 -14.58
C PRO A 180 -1.94 15.35 -14.22
N TRP A 181 -3.05 14.75 -14.66
CA TRP A 181 -4.40 15.20 -14.29
C TRP A 181 -4.90 14.61 -12.97
N ASN A 182 -4.19 13.64 -12.38
CA ASN A 182 -4.52 13.14 -11.06
C ASN A 182 -3.84 14.03 -10.00
N PRO A 183 -4.59 14.85 -9.24
CA PRO A 183 -4.01 15.74 -8.25
C PRO A 183 -3.35 14.98 -7.08
N LEU A 184 -3.80 13.76 -6.75
CA LEU A 184 -3.22 12.94 -5.69
C LEU A 184 -1.84 12.42 -6.09
N HIS A 185 -1.74 11.87 -7.30
CA HIS A 185 -0.49 11.40 -7.89
C HIS A 185 0.59 12.50 -7.85
N ASN A 186 0.24 13.71 -8.32
CA ASN A 186 1.15 14.87 -8.30
C ASN A 186 1.54 15.32 -6.88
N ALA A 187 0.61 15.24 -5.92
CA ALA A 187 0.86 15.65 -4.53
C ALA A 187 1.78 14.67 -3.79
N TRP A 188 1.88 13.43 -4.27
CA TRP A 188 2.73 12.39 -3.68
C TRP A 188 4.11 12.33 -4.35
N ASP A 189 4.18 12.57 -5.67
CA ASP A 189 5.40 12.59 -6.48
C ASP A 189 6.39 13.70 -6.11
N THR A 190 6.00 14.65 -5.27
CA THR A 190 6.91 15.70 -4.77
C THR A 190 7.99 15.15 -3.82
N TYR A 191 7.89 13.87 -3.43
CA TYR A 191 8.89 13.15 -2.66
C TYR A 191 9.45 12.02 -3.50
N GLY A 192 10.56 12.26 -4.21
CA GLY A 192 11.37 11.21 -4.85
C GLY A 192 12.03 10.27 -3.83
N LEU A 193 11.22 9.59 -3.02
CA LEU A 193 11.62 8.79 -1.85
C LEU A 193 11.73 7.28 -2.14
N TYR A 194 11.54 6.85 -3.40
CA TYR A 194 11.50 5.43 -3.74
C TYR A 194 12.30 5.09 -5.01
N TYR A 195 13.43 5.77 -5.21
CA TYR A 195 14.55 5.30 -6.04
C TYR A 195 15.84 5.33 -5.24
#